data_AF-A0A3D3S3Z9-F1
#
_entry.id   AF-A0A3D3S3Z9-F1
#
_cell.length_a   1.000
_cell.length_b   1.000
_cell.length_c   1.000
_cell.angle_alpha   90.00
_cell.angle_beta   90.00
_cell.angle_gamma   90.00
#
_symmetry.space_group_name_H-M   'P 1'
#
loop_
_entity.id
_entity.type
_entity.pdbx_description
1 polymer ?
#
loop_
_entity_poly.entity_id
_entity_poly.type
_entity_poly.pdbx_seq_one_letter_code
_entity_poly.pdbx_strand_id
1 'polypeptide(L)'
;GGTWLGVTRDGRFAAVTNHREASHTVAPLTSRGHLVRDYLLGGTPAADFLRALHRHAGDYAGFNLLLGDAGQERQQAPIVRALIGSPSPAAAE
;
A
#
# COMPACT_ATOMS: atom_id res chain seq x y z
N GLY A 1 -4.98 3.06 15.34
CA GLY A 1 -3.52 3.18 15.17
C GLY A 1 -3.00 1.94 14.46
N GLY A 2 -1.95 2.04 13.66
CA GLY A 2 -1.41 0.91 12.88
C GLY A 2 0.08 1.11 12.55
N THR A 3 0.70 0.14 11.88
CA THR A 3 2.13 0.18 11.50
C THR A 3 2.33 1.09 10.28
N TRP A 4 3.26 2.05 10.35
CA TRP A 4 3.53 2.98 9.25
C TRP A 4 4.73 2.59 8.41
N LEU A 5 5.68 1.91 9.03
CA LEU A 5 6.94 1.48 8.43
C LEU A 5 7.40 0.22 9.15
N GLY A 6 7.96 -0.72 8.40
CA GLY A 6 8.66 -1.86 8.97
C GLY A 6 9.59 -2.51 7.96
N VAL A 7 10.54 -3.27 8.51
CA VAL A 7 11.53 -4.05 7.76
C VAL A 7 11.70 -5.40 8.46
N THR A 8 11.77 -6.48 7.70
CA THR A 8 12.05 -7.83 8.19
C THR A 8 13.56 -8.11 8.19
N ARG A 9 13.99 -9.16 8.89
CA ARG A 9 15.42 -9.55 8.92
C ARG A 9 15.92 -10.08 7.58
N ASP A 10 15.01 -10.65 6.81
CA ASP A 10 15.19 -11.08 5.42
C ASP A 10 15.17 -9.91 4.42
N GLY A 11 15.00 -8.66 4.89
CA GLY A 11 15.19 -7.45 4.09
C GLY A 11 13.97 -7.00 3.29
N ARG A 12 12.79 -7.60 3.51
CA ARG A 12 11.51 -7.10 3.03
C ARG A 12 11.13 -5.84 3.79
N PHE A 13 10.66 -4.79 3.11
CA PHE A 13 10.22 -3.56 3.76
C PHE A 13 8.89 -3.04 3.22
N ALA A 14 8.14 -2.33 4.05
CA ALA A 14 6.93 -1.64 3.65
C ALA A 14 6.74 -0.34 4.43
N ALA A 15 6.23 0.68 3.74
CA ALA A 15 5.91 1.97 4.33
C ALA A 15 4.63 2.56 3.74
N VAL A 16 3.80 3.18 4.58
CA VAL A 16 2.65 3.98 4.13
C VAL A 16 2.84 5.44 4.49
N THR A 17 2.49 6.33 3.57
CA THR A 17 2.33 7.76 3.85
C THR A 17 0.93 8.18 3.49
N ASN A 18 0.33 9.05 4.31
CA ASN A 18 -0.99 9.57 4.02
C ASN A 18 -0.93 10.48 2.79
N HIS A 19 -1.86 10.31 1.85
CA HIS A 19 -2.10 11.26 0.78
C HIS A 19 -3.36 12.04 1.14
N ARG A 20 -3.20 13.30 1.53
CA ARG A 20 -4.32 14.16 1.92
C ARG A 20 -4.91 14.79 0.67
N GLU A 21 -6.00 14.21 0.18
CA GLU A 21 -6.92 14.90 -0.74
C GLU A 21 -7.89 15.76 0.08
N ALA A 22 -8.13 17.00 -0.36
CA ALA A 22 -8.94 17.98 0.35
C ALA A 22 -10.44 17.62 0.47
N SER A 23 -10.91 16.60 -0.25
CA SER A 23 -12.34 16.33 -0.46
C SER A 23 -12.89 15.06 0.20
N HIS A 24 -12.11 14.36 1.04
CA HIS A 24 -12.65 13.17 1.73
C HIS A 24 -13.40 13.56 3.00
N THR A 25 -14.70 13.72 2.86
CA THR A 25 -15.65 13.99 3.96
C THR A 25 -15.92 12.74 4.82
N VAL A 26 -15.56 11.55 4.34
CA VAL A 26 -15.84 10.27 5.02
C VAL A 26 -14.56 9.66 5.58
N ALA A 27 -14.58 9.29 6.87
CA ALA A 27 -13.47 8.57 7.49
C ALA A 27 -13.38 7.15 6.87
N PRO A 28 -12.21 6.74 6.34
CA PRO A 28 -12.05 5.40 5.80
C PRO A 28 -12.28 4.34 6.88
N LEU A 29 -13.01 3.29 6.52
CA LEU A 29 -13.38 2.21 7.44
C LEU A 29 -12.17 1.36 7.86
N THR A 30 -11.11 1.32 7.03
CA THR A 30 -9.95 0.45 7.23
C THR A 30 -8.66 1.21 7.51
N SER A 31 -7.91 0.77 8.52
CA SER A 31 -6.58 1.29 8.84
C SER A 31 -5.54 0.84 7.80
N ARG A 32 -4.94 1.79 7.08
CA ARG A 32 -3.83 1.53 6.12
C ARG A 32 -2.61 0.86 6.75
N GLY A 33 -2.43 0.99 8.06
CA GLY A 33 -1.31 0.34 8.74
C GLY A 33 -1.39 -1.19 8.74
N HIS A 34 -2.56 -1.76 8.42
CA HIS A 34 -2.69 -3.20 8.19
C HIS A 34 -1.98 -3.62 6.90
N LEU A 35 -1.96 -2.77 5.86
CA LEU A 35 -1.26 -3.07 4.60
C LEU A 35 0.24 -3.30 4.83
N VAL A 36 0.85 -2.48 5.69
CA VAL A 36 2.26 -2.64 6.08
C VAL A 36 2.46 -3.95 6.83
N ARG A 37 1.61 -4.24 7.82
CA ARG A 37 1.67 -5.47 8.60
C ARG A 37 1.51 -6.71 7.71
N ASP A 38 0.48 -6.74 6.89
CA ASP A 38 0.09 -7.91 6.09
C ASP A 38 1.15 -8.23 5.03
N TYR A 39 1.75 -7.20 4.43
CA TYR A 39 2.87 -7.40 3.52
C TYR A 39 4.12 -7.95 4.22
N LEU A 40 4.48 -7.41 5.40
CA LEU A 40 5.68 -7.82 6.13
C LEU A 40 5.57 -9.21 6.76
N LEU A 41 4.36 -9.60 7.20
CA LEU A 41 4.09 -10.92 7.76
C LEU A 41 3.76 -11.96 6.68
N GLY A 42 3.45 -11.51 5.46
CA GLY A 42 3.18 -12.36 4.30
C GLY A 42 4.44 -12.76 3.54
N GLY A 43 4.27 -13.67 2.58
CA GLY A 43 5.32 -14.11 1.65
C GLY A 43 5.10 -13.65 0.20
N THR A 44 4.05 -12.88 -0.07
CA THR A 44 3.67 -12.46 -1.42
C THR A 44 4.65 -11.41 -1.96
N PRO A 45 5.21 -11.58 -3.18
CA PRO A 45 6.06 -10.55 -3.79
C PRO A 45 5.37 -9.18 -3.89
N ALA A 46 6.14 -8.08 -3.81
CA ALA A 46 5.63 -6.71 -3.84
C ALA A 46 4.67 -6.45 -5.01
N ALA A 47 5.05 -6.89 -6.21
CA ALA A 47 4.24 -6.71 -7.43
C ALA A 47 2.89 -7.44 -7.33
N ASP A 48 2.87 -8.65 -6.81
CA ASP A 48 1.64 -9.44 -6.64
C ASP A 48 0.75 -8.87 -5.54
N PHE A 49 1.35 -8.42 -4.44
CA PHE A 49 0.62 -7.76 -3.37
C PHE A 49 -0.11 -6.51 -3.87
N LEU A 50 0.55 -5.70 -4.69
CA LEU A 50 -0.05 -4.49 -5.27
C LEU A 50 -1.12 -4.77 -6.32
N ARG A 51 -0.94 -5.82 -7.14
CA ARG A 51 -1.99 -6.30 -8.06
C ARG A 51 -3.24 -6.74 -7.29
N ALA A 52 -3.06 -7.42 -6.16
CA ALA A 52 -4.17 -7.82 -5.30
C ALA A 52 -4.85 -6.62 -4.63
N LEU A 53 -4.04 -5.67 -4.11
CA LEU A 53 -4.54 -4.46 -3.46
C LEU A 53 -5.35 -3.57 -4.39
N HIS A 54 -4.99 -3.48 -5.68
CA HIS A 54 -5.73 -2.68 -6.66
C HIS A 54 -7.22 -3.04 -6.77
N ARG A 55 -7.58 -4.32 -6.54
CA ARG A 55 -8.99 -4.76 -6.59
C ARG A 55 -9.85 -4.21 -5.44
N HIS A 56 -9.21 -3.82 -4.34
CA HIS A 56 -9.86 -3.35 -3.10
C HIS A 56 -9.35 -1.96 -2.70
N ALA A 57 -8.73 -1.25 -3.65
CA ALA A 57 -8.14 0.07 -3.46
C ALA A 57 -9.16 1.11 -2.94
N GLY A 58 -10.43 0.98 -3.34
CA GLY A 58 -11.53 1.85 -2.93
C GLY A 58 -11.90 1.79 -1.45
N ASP A 59 -11.45 0.78 -0.71
CA ASP A 59 -11.77 0.62 0.72
C ASP A 59 -10.93 1.53 1.65
N TYR A 60 -9.94 2.24 1.07
CA TYR A 60 -8.98 3.05 1.78
C TYR A 60 -9.00 4.49 1.26
N ALA A 61 -8.90 5.46 2.17
CA ALA A 61 -8.66 6.84 1.74
C ALA A 61 -7.22 7.01 1.25
N GLY A 62 -7.02 8.01 0.37
CA GLY A 62 -5.75 8.42 -0.24
C GLY A 62 -4.47 8.03 0.51
N PHE A 63 -3.59 7.26 -0.12
CA PHE A 63 -2.26 6.94 0.43
C PHE A 63 -1.21 6.65 -0.63
N ASN A 64 0.05 6.75 -0.21
CA ASN A 64 1.18 6.14 -0.90
C ASN A 64 1.60 4.89 -0.15
N LEU A 65 1.87 3.82 -0.88
CA LEU A 65 2.48 2.60 -0.35
C LEU A 65 3.80 2.34 -1.08
N LEU A 66 4.85 2.09 -0.30
CA LEU A 66 6.16 1.66 -0.77
C LEU A 66 6.41 0.25 -0.27
N LEU A 67 6.79 -0.66 -1.16
CA LEU A 67 7.13 -2.05 -0.86
C LEU A 67 8.49 -2.38 -1.48
N GLY A 68 9.20 -3.33 -0.87
CA GLY A 68 10.37 -3.95 -1.49
C GLY A 68 10.66 -5.35 -0.98
N ASP A 69 11.31 -6.13 -1.83
CA ASP A 69 11.77 -7.51 -1.59
C ASP A 69 13.30 -7.54 -1.68
N ALA A 70 13.98 -8.19 -0.73
CA ALA A 70 15.44 -8.32 -0.75
C ALA A 70 15.97 -9.33 -1.77
N GLY A 71 15.08 -10.10 -2.41
CA GLY A 71 15.42 -11.16 -3.35
C GLY A 71 15.55 -10.72 -4.81
N GLN A 72 15.44 -9.43 -5.12
CA GLN A 72 15.64 -8.92 -6.47
C GLN A 72 17.00 -8.24 -6.54
N GLU A 73 17.86 -8.79 -7.38
CA GLU A 73 19.24 -8.40 -7.66
C GLU A 73 19.44 -6.88 -7.55
N ARG A 74 20.54 -6.46 -6.92
CA ARG A 74 20.88 -5.06 -6.53
C ARG A 74 20.94 -4.05 -7.69
N GLN A 75 20.52 -4.42 -8.89
CA GLN A 75 20.47 -3.55 -10.06
C GLN A 75 19.15 -2.80 -10.25
N GLN A 76 18.05 -3.19 -9.59
CA GLN A 76 16.78 -2.43 -9.57
C GLN A 76 15.79 -3.16 -8.64
N ALA A 77 15.87 -2.97 -7.32
CA ALA A 77 14.76 -3.37 -6.47
C ALA A 77 13.55 -2.47 -6.84
N PRO A 78 12.43 -3.02 -7.35
CA PRO A 78 11.34 -2.19 -7.78
C PRO A 78 10.70 -1.57 -6.54
N ILE A 79 11.02 -0.30 -6.26
CA ILE A 79 10.23 0.51 -5.35
C ILE A 79 8.92 0.76 -6.07
N VAL A 80 7.94 -0.10 -5.82
CA VAL A 80 6.63 0.08 -6.42
C VAL A 80 5.86 1.06 -5.55
N ARG A 81 5.64 2.26 -6.09
CA ARG A 81 4.78 3.27 -5.50
C ARG A 81 3.38 3.12 -6.08
N ALA A 82 2.41 2.82 -5.23
CA ALA A 82 1.00 2.90 -5.60
C ALA A 82 0.40 4.19 -5.01
N LEU A 83 -0.20 5.01 -5.87
CA LEU A 83 -1.12 6.07 -5.47
C LEU A 83 -2.51 5.47 -5.47
N ILE A 84 -2.99 5.17 -4.26
CA ILE A 84 -4.34 4.63 -4.10
C ILE A 84 -5.21 5.78 -3.61
N GLY A 85 -5.97 6.34 -4.54
CA GLY A 85 -6.96 7.40 -4.32
C GLY A 85 -8.34 6.92 -4.77
N SER A 86 -9.38 7.42 -4.10
CA SER A 86 -10.75 6.91 -4.22
C SER A 86 -11.24 6.90 -5.67
N PRO A 87 -12.12 5.94 -6.04
CA PRO A 87 -12.74 5.98 -7.36
C PRO A 87 -13.42 7.33 -7.56
N SER A 88 -13.15 7.95 -8.71
CA SER A 88 -13.93 9.09 -9.18
C SER A 88 -15.42 8.72 -9.13
N PRO A 89 -16.33 9.59 -8.65
CA PRO A 89 -17.77 9.32 -8.69
C PRO A 89 -18.30 9.10 -10.11
N ALA A 90 -17.52 9.40 -11.15
CA ALA A 90 -17.87 9.23 -12.56
C ALA A 90 -17.83 7.79 -13.10
N ALA A 91 -17.52 6.77 -12.28
CA ALA A 91 -17.50 5.37 -12.71
C ALA A 91 -18.76 4.58 -12.29
N ALA A 92 -19.79 5.26 -11.78
CA ALA A 92 -21.04 4.67 -11.29
C ALA A 92 -22.30 5.07 -12.09
N GLU A 93 -22.15 5.69 -13.26
CA GLU A 93 -23.26 5.92 -14.22
C GLU A 93 -22.96 5.27 -15.57
#